data_AF-A0A3D2B4T3-F1
#
_entry.id   AF-A0A3D2B4T3-F1
#
_cell.length_a   1.000
_cell.length_b   1.000
_cell.length_c   1.000
_cell.angle_alpha   90.00
_cell.angle_beta   90.00
_cell.angle_gamma   90.00
#
_symmetry.space_group_name_H-M   'P 1'
#
loop_
_entity.id
_entity.type
_entity.pdbx_description
1 polymer ?
#
loop_
_entity_poly.entity_id
_entity_poly.type
_entity_poly.pdbx_seq_one_letter_code
_entity_poly.pdbx_strand_id
1 'polypeptide(L)' 'MHVEELTKFSQLFHRLNNQLGIILANAELLEAKAADEKSRTRAAQIVMGVIEALSTAKAIRSKLKTPE' A
#
# COMPACT_ATOMS: atom_id res chain seq x y z
N MET A 1 -9.18 -23.47 -5.07
CA MET A 1 -9.48 -22.46 -4.02
C MET A 1 -10.98 -22.20 -4.02
N HIS A 2 -11.65 -22.31 -2.87
CA HIS A 2 -13.12 -22.13 -2.82
C HIS A 2 -13.50 -20.66 -3.12
N VAL A 3 -14.64 -20.44 -3.80
CA VAL A 3 -15.13 -19.10 -4.20
C VAL A 3 -15.26 -18.13 -3.01
N GLU A 4 -15.60 -18.65 -1.82
CA GLU A 4 -15.65 -17.86 -0.59
C GLU A 4 -14.27 -17.35 -0.13
N GLU A 5 -13.20 -18.14 -0.29
CA GLU A 5 -11.84 -17.73 0.09
C GLU A 5 -11.34 -16.61 -0.82
N LEU A 6 -11.57 -16.73 -2.13
CA LEU A 6 -11.29 -15.68 -3.11
C LEU A 6 -11.99 -14.35 -2.74
N THR A 7 -13.22 -14.45 -2.24
CA THR A 7 -14.02 -13.29 -1.83
C THR A 7 -13.43 -12.64 -0.57
N LYS A 8 -13.04 -13.43 0.42
CA LYS A 8 -12.35 -12.95 1.65
C LYS A 8 -11.02 -12.27 1.32
N PHE A 9 -10.19 -12.87 0.47
CA PHE A 9 -8.93 -12.26 0.03
C PHE A 9 -9.16 -10.94 -0.72
N SER A 10 -10.16 -10.88 -1.60
CA SER A 10 -10.48 -9.63 -2.32
C SER A 10 -10.85 -8.49 -1.36
N GLN A 11 -11.63 -8.77 -0.32
CA GLN A 11 -11.98 -7.78 0.71
C GLN A 11 -10.75 -7.35 1.52
N LEU A 12 -9.89 -8.29 1.90
CA LEU A 12 -8.64 -8.00 2.60
C LEU A 12 -7.70 -7.11 1.77
N PHE A 13 -7.51 -7.41 0.48
CA PHE A 13 -6.70 -6.57 -0.41
C PHE A 13 -7.29 -5.18 -0.59
N HIS A 14 -8.62 -5.06 -0.69
CA HIS A 14 -9.26 -3.76 -0.77
C HIS A 14 -8.99 -2.92 0.48
N ARG A 15 -9.15 -3.53 1.68
CA ARG A 15 -8.89 -2.86 2.95
C ARG A 15 -7.41 -2.49 3.11
N LEU A 16 -6.49 -3.39 2.74
CA LEU A 16 -5.05 -3.14 2.76
C LEU A 16 -4.69 -1.97 1.85
N ASN A 17 -5.13 -1.99 0.59
CA ASN A 17 -4.83 -0.93 -0.38
C ASN A 17 -5.40 0.42 0.06
N ASN A 18 -6.58 0.42 0.69
CA ASN A 18 -7.16 1.64 1.25
C ASN A 18 -6.30 2.23 2.39
N GLN A 19 -5.83 1.39 3.31
CA GLN A 19 -4.96 1.84 4.40
C GLN A 19 -3.61 2.35 3.87
N LEU A 20 -3.02 1.65 2.90
CA LEU A 20 -1.80 2.10 2.23
C LEU A 20 -2.00 3.44 1.51
N GLY A 21 -3.14 3.64 0.83
CA GLY A 21 -3.47 4.92 0.20
C GLY A 21 -3.57 6.08 1.20
N ILE A 22 -4.17 5.84 2.37
CA ILE A 22 -4.23 6.84 3.45
C ILE A 22 -2.83 7.18 3.98
N ILE A 23 -1.99 6.16 4.20
CA ILE A 23 -0.60 6.38 4.67
C ILE A 23 0.19 7.17 3.62
N LEU A 24 0.04 6.84 2.33
CA LEU A 24 0.68 7.55 1.24
C LEU A 24 0.32 9.03 1.24
N ALA A 25 -0.98 9.35 1.24
CA ALA A 25 -1.46 10.74 1.23
C ALA A 25 -0.96 11.53 2.46
N ASN A 26 -0.93 10.90 3.63
CA ASN A 26 -0.39 11.52 4.83
C ASN A 26 1.12 11.76 4.76
N ALA A 27 1.87 10.82 4.18
CA ALA A 27 3.32 10.95 4.00
C ALA A 27 3.66 12.04 2.97
N GLU A 28 2.95 12.09 1.83
CA GLU A 28 3.10 13.14 0.82
C GLU A 28 2.77 14.52 1.42
N LEU A 29 1.71 14.62 2.22
CA LEU A 29 1.35 15.85 2.91
C LEU A 29 2.42 16.29 3.92
N LEU A 30 2.98 15.33 4.66
CA LEU A 30 4.07 15.58 5.61
C LEU A 30 5.33 16.05 4.89
N GLU A 31 5.69 15.42 3.77
CA GLU A 31 6.82 15.80 2.93
C GLU A 31 6.65 17.23 2.40
N ALA A 32 5.46 17.57 1.90
CA ALA A 32 5.17 18.90 1.36
C ALA A 32 5.14 20.00 2.43
N LYS A 33 4.82 19.68 3.69
CA LYS A 33 4.63 20.66 4.78
C LYS A 33 5.72 20.67 5.83
N ALA A 34 6.65 19.72 5.83
CA ALA A 34 7.70 19.64 6.83
C ALA A 34 8.67 20.84 6.74
N ALA A 35 8.88 21.49 7.89
CA ALA A 35 9.74 22.67 8.00
C ALA A 35 11.22 22.33 7.82
N ASP A 36 11.65 21.18 8.35
CA ASP A 36 13.04 20.75 8.33
C ASP A 36 13.30 19.62 7.33
N GLU A 37 14.54 19.56 6.84
CA GLU A 37 14.97 18.61 5.81
C GLU A 37 14.95 17.16 6.30
N LYS A 38 15.20 16.94 7.58
CA LYS A 38 15.20 15.58 8.16
C LYS A 38 13.79 14.99 8.14
N SER A 39 12.79 15.79 8.50
CA SER A 39 11.37 15.41 8.45
C SER A 39 10.91 15.17 7.01
N ARG A 40 11.31 16.02 6.05
CA ARG A 40 11.04 15.81 4.62
C ARG A 40 11.64 14.51 4.10
N THR A 41 12.93 14.27 4.37
CA THR A 41 13.63 13.04 3.99
C THR A 41 12.94 11.81 4.57
N ARG A 42 12.49 11.89 5.83
CA ARG A 42 11.79 10.77 6.47
C ARG A 42 10.42 10.52 5.84
N ALA A 43 9.69 11.57 5.48
CA ALA A 43 8.41 11.46 4.80
C ALA A 43 8.58 10.84 3.40
N ALA A 44 9.58 11.27 2.62
CA ALA A 44 9.93 10.69 1.33
C ALA A 44 10.25 9.18 1.43
N GLN A 45 10.98 8.76 2.46
CA GLN A 45 11.24 7.34 2.72
C GLN A 45 9.95 6.54 2.98
N ILE A 46 8.98 7.14 3.69
CA ILE A 46 7.68 6.50 3.94
C ILE A 46 6.89 6.39 2.63
N VAL A 47 6.87 7.45 1.81
CA VAL A 47 6.24 7.44 0.48
C VAL A 47 6.79 6.28 -0.36
N MET A 48 8.12 6.17 -0.46
CA MET A 48 8.77 5.08 -1.19
C MET A 48 8.37 3.70 -0.65
N GLY A 49 8.40 3.51 0.67
CA GLY A 49 8.03 2.24 1.30
C GLY A 49 6.57 1.85 1.06
N VAL A 50 5.64 2.82 1.03
CA VAL A 50 4.23 2.56 0.72
C VAL A 50 4.03 2.16 -0.74
N ILE A 51 4.75 2.79 -1.67
CA ILE A 51 4.70 2.42 -3.10
C ILE A 51 5.21 0.97 -3.30
N GLU A 52 6.29 0.59 -2.62
CA GLU A 52 6.80 -0.77 -2.65
C GLU A 52 5.81 -1.77 -2.03
N ALA A 53 5.16 -1.41 -0.91
CA ALA A 53 4.14 -2.23 -0.27
C ALA A 53 2.90 -2.43 -1.18
N LEU A 54 2.44 -1.37 -1.86
CA LEU A 54 1.35 -1.45 -2.84
C LEU A 54 1.71 -2.37 -4.01
N SER A 55 2.95 -2.28 -4.50
CA SER A 55 3.47 -3.14 -5.56
C SER A 55 3.51 -4.61 -5.13
N THR A 56 3.95 -4.86 -3.90
CA THR A 56 3.97 -6.19 -3.28
C THR A 56 2.54 -6.75 -3.12
N ALA A 57 1.60 -5.95 -2.59
CA ALA A 57 0.21 -6.35 -2.44
C ALA A 57 -0.43 -6.71 -3.80
N LYS A 58 -0.13 -5.93 -4.85
CA LYS A 58 -0.55 -6.23 -6.22
C LYS A 58 0.03 -7.54 -6.74
N ALA A 59 1.31 -7.81 -6.49
CA ALA A 59 1.96 -9.07 -6.88
C ALA A 59 1.33 -10.29 -6.19
N ILE A 60 1.09 -10.22 -4.87
CA ILE A 60 0.43 -11.29 -4.12
C ILE A 60 -0.98 -11.54 -4.69
N ARG A 61 -1.78 -10.48 -4.91
CA ARG A 61 -3.12 -10.61 -5.49
C ARG A 61 -3.09 -11.25 -6.88
N SER A 62 -2.09 -10.92 -7.70
CA SER A 62 -1.93 -11.51 -9.03
C SER A 62 -1.66 -13.01 -8.95
N LYS A 63 -0.78 -13.45 -8.05
CA LYS A 63 -0.43 -14.87 -7.88
C LYS A 63 -1.61 -15.70 -7.34
N LEU A 64 -2.48 -15.10 -6.53
CA LEU A 64 -3.70 -15.76 -6.02
C LEU A 64 -4.84 -15.84 -7.06
N LYS A 65 -4.77 -15.05 -8.14
CA LYS A 65 -5.78 -15.04 -9.20
C LYS A 65 -5.49 -15.99 -10.35
N THR A 66 -4.25 -16.45 -10.51
CA THR A 66 -3.88 -17.39 -11.58
C THR A 66 -4.26 -18.80 -11.12
N PRO A 67 -5.24 -19.48 -11.77
CA PRO A 67 -5.34 -20.93 -11.67
C PRO A 67 -4.18 -21.53 -12.48
N GLU A 68 -3.47 -22.50 -11.92
CA GLU A 68 -2.71 -23.46 -12.75
C GLU A 68 -3.66 -24.33 -13.56
#